data_AF-A0A7C7DA97-F1
#
_entry.id   AF-A0A7C7DA97-F1
#
_cell.length_a   1.000
_cell.length_b   1.000
_cell.length_c   1.000
_cell.angle_alpha   90.00
_cell.angle_beta   90.00
_cell.angle_gamma   90.00
#
_symmetry.space_group_name_H-M   'P 1'
#
loop_
_entity.id
_entity.type
_entity.pdbx_description
1 polymer ?
#
loop_
_entity_poly.entity_id
_entity_poly.type
_entity_poly.pdbx_seq_one_letter_code
_entity_poly.pdbx_strand_id
1 'polypeptide(L)'
;MAISEKEDILIRLRTIKGHISGIEKMIEEEKECADILVQISAVTSSMNKVKNMLNRHFVDRCLDKVISEEKDLKAEVSKILDNILKFNE
;
A
#
# COMPACT_ATOMS: atom_id res chain seq x y z
N MET A 1 13.17 -6.32 4.31
CA MET A 1 12.42 -5.17 4.89
C MET A 1 13.08 -4.84 6.21
N ALA A 2 13.42 -3.58 6.45
CA ALA A 2 13.91 -3.18 7.77
C ALA A 2 12.79 -3.37 8.82
N ILE A 3 13.16 -3.65 10.06
CA ILE A 3 12.19 -3.87 11.15
C ILE A 3 11.29 -2.64 11.32
N SER A 4 11.87 -1.43 11.28
CA SER A 4 11.15 -0.17 11.38
C SER A 4 10.12 0.05 10.25
N GLU A 5 10.44 -0.35 9.03
CA GLU A 5 9.52 -0.22 7.88
C GLU A 5 8.34 -1.19 7.99
N LYS A 6 8.60 -2.42 8.44
CA LYS A 6 7.54 -3.41 8.74
C LYS A 6 6.59 -2.87 9.82
N GLU A 7 7.14 -2.30 10.88
CA GLU A 7 6.36 -1.73 11.98
C GLU A 7 5.49 -0.55 11.51
N ASP A 8 6.03 0.37 10.70
CA ASP A 8 5.26 1.49 10.15
C ASP A 8 4.10 1.01 9.26
N ILE A 9 4.34 0.01 8.39
CA ILE A 9 3.27 -0.60 7.58
C ILE A 9 2.16 -1.18 8.46
N LEU A 10 2.54 -1.94 9.50
CA LEU A 10 1.57 -2.55 10.41
C LEU A 10 0.77 -1.52 11.20
N ILE A 11 1.41 -0.43 11.65
CA ILE A 11 0.73 0.68 12.33
C ILE A 11 -0.31 1.31 11.39
N ARG A 12 0.07 1.62 10.15
CA ARG A 12 -0.84 2.20 9.15
C ARG A 12 -2.03 1.30 8.85
N LEU A 13 -1.80 -0.01 8.68
CA LEU A 13 -2.86 -0.97 8.45
C LEU A 13 -3.83 -1.04 9.64
N ARG A 14 -3.33 -0.98 10.88
CA ARG A 14 -4.18 -0.92 12.09
C ARG A 14 -5.00 0.38 12.13
N THR A 15 -4.44 1.51 11.75
CA THR A 15 -5.17 2.78 11.63
C THR A 15 -6.26 2.70 10.56
N ILE A 16 -5.94 2.15 9.38
CA ILE A 16 -6.92 1.95 8.29
C ILE A 16 -8.08 1.07 8.78
N LYS A 17 -7.79 -0.02 9.50
CA LYS A 17 -8.83 -0.86 10.10
C LYS A 17 -9.76 -0.06 11.00
N GLY A 18 -9.22 0.82 11.84
CA GLY A 18 -10.02 1.73 12.68
C GLY A 18 -10.90 2.68 11.88
N HIS A 19 -10.39 3.24 10.78
CA HIS A 19 -11.20 4.08 9.88
C HIS A 19 -12.32 3.31 9.20
N ILE A 20 -12.07 2.06 8.76
CA ILE A 20 -13.10 1.20 8.17
C ILE A 20 -14.23 0.96 9.18
N SER A 21 -13.90 0.62 10.43
CA SER A 21 -14.92 0.48 11.48
C SER A 21 -15.66 1.78 11.78
N GLY A 22 -15.01 2.93 11.63
CA GLY A 22 -15.68 4.23 11.71
C GLY A 22 -16.69 4.46 10.57
N ILE A 23 -16.34 4.07 9.35
CA ILE A 23 -17.23 4.16 8.18
C ILE A 23 -18.43 3.24 8.35
N GLU A 24 -18.23 1.99 8.80
CA GLU A 24 -19.31 1.05 9.10
C GLU A 24 -20.34 1.68 10.05
N LYS A 25 -19.86 2.27 11.15
CA LYS A 25 -20.70 2.97 12.11
C LYS A 25 -21.42 4.18 11.51
N MET A 26 -20.76 4.96 10.64
CA MET A 26 -21.41 6.09 9.97
C MET A 26 -22.57 5.63 9.07
N ILE A 27 -22.45 4.47 8.44
CA ILE A 27 -23.53 3.88 7.62
C ILE A 27 -24.67 3.40 8.52
N GLU A 28 -24.37 2.71 9.61
CA GLU A 28 -25.36 2.26 10.60
C GLU A 28 -26.14 3.43 11.24
N GLU A 29 -25.47 4.57 11.44
CA GLU A 29 -26.07 5.80 11.96
C GLU A 29 -26.73 6.68 10.89
N GLU A 30 -26.86 6.19 9.65
CA GLU A 30 -27.46 6.89 8.51
C GLU A 30 -26.89 8.30 8.29
N LYS A 31 -25.56 8.45 8.40
CA LYS A 31 -24.87 9.73 8.16
C LYS A 31 -24.95 10.15 6.68
N GLU A 32 -24.76 11.44 6.45
CA GLU A 32 -24.72 12.03 5.12
C GLU A 32 -23.70 11.32 4.20
N CYS A 33 -24.15 10.98 2.99
CA CYS A 33 -23.32 10.30 1.99
C CYS A 33 -22.02 11.07 1.69
N ALA A 34 -22.09 12.40 1.67
CA ALA A 34 -20.92 13.25 1.43
C ALA A 34 -19.82 13.03 2.48
N ASP A 35 -20.19 12.91 3.76
CA ASP A 35 -19.24 12.70 4.86
C ASP A 35 -18.62 11.30 4.79
N ILE A 36 -19.42 10.29 4.47
CA ILE A 36 -18.94 8.91 4.27
C ILE A 36 -17.93 8.86 3.11
N LEU A 37 -18.22 9.52 1.99
CA LEU A 37 -17.32 9.59 0.83
C LEU A 37 -15.98 10.26 1.16
N VAL A 38 -15.99 11.27 2.04
CA VAL A 38 -14.75 11.89 2.55
C VAL A 38 -13.93 10.88 3.35
N GLN A 39 -14.56 10.09 4.23
CA GLN A 39 -13.84 9.05 4.99
C GLN A 39 -13.29 7.94 4.10
N ILE A 40 -14.07 7.48 3.10
CA ILE A 40 -13.59 6.53 2.10
C ILE A 40 -12.36 7.08 1.37
N SER A 41 -12.39 8.35 0.96
CA SER A 41 -11.26 9.01 0.29
C SER A 41 -10.01 9.04 1.19
N ALA A 42 -10.17 9.26 2.49
CA ALA A 42 -9.08 9.22 3.47
C ALA A 42 -8.50 7.80 3.64
N VAL A 43 -9.35 6.78 3.64
CA VAL A 43 -8.93 5.37 3.66
C VAL A 43 -8.17 5.01 2.40
N THR A 44 -8.69 5.32 1.22
CA THR A 44 -8.02 5.07 -0.07
C THR A 44 -6.66 5.75 -0.14
N SER A 45 -6.58 7.01 0.31
CA SER A 45 -5.31 7.75 0.38
C SER A 45 -4.31 7.09 1.32
N SER A 46 -4.77 6.58 2.47
CA SER A 46 -3.92 5.88 3.43
C SER A 46 -3.45 4.52 2.90
N MET A 47 -4.32 3.79 2.21
CA MET A 47 -3.98 2.52 1.56
C MET A 47 -2.95 2.71 0.45
N ASN A 48 -3.09 3.77 -0.36
CA ASN A 48 -2.10 4.13 -1.38
C ASN A 48 -0.71 4.38 -0.80
N LYS A 49 -0.61 4.95 0.41
CA LYS A 49 0.68 5.10 1.10
C LYS A 49 1.29 3.75 1.44
N VAL A 50 0.50 2.81 1.98
CA VAL A 50 0.96 1.45 2.29
C VAL A 50 1.41 0.72 1.02
N LYS A 51 0.61 0.81 -0.06
CA LYS A 51 0.98 0.27 -1.39
C LYS A 51 2.33 0.78 -1.85
N ASN A 52 2.55 2.10 -1.78
CA ASN A 52 3.80 2.72 -2.22
C ASN A 52 5.01 2.30 -1.36
N MET A 53 4.82 2.08 -0.06
CA MET A 53 5.88 1.54 0.80
C MET A 53 6.27 0.12 0.38
N LEU A 54 5.28 -0.75 0.15
CA LEU A 54 5.54 -2.11 -0.30
C LEU A 54 6.19 -2.15 -1.69
N ASN A 55 5.76 -1.29 -2.61
CA ASN A 55 6.37 -1.17 -3.93
C ASN A 55 7.84 -0.74 -3.84
N ARG A 56 8.17 0.26 -3.02
CA ARG A 56 9.57 0.65 -2.77
C ARG A 56 10.38 -0.52 -2.23
N HIS A 57 9.85 -1.20 -1.20
CA HIS A 57 10.54 -2.35 -0.63
C HIS A 57 10.78 -3.48 -1.66
N PHE A 58 9.82 -3.71 -2.55
CA PHE A 58 9.94 -4.69 -3.63
C PHE A 58 11.02 -4.31 -4.64
N VAL A 59 11.08 -3.03 -5.05
CA VAL A 59 12.10 -2.51 -5.96
C VAL A 59 13.49 -2.65 -5.35
N ASP A 60 13.69 -2.23 -4.10
CA ASP A 60 14.99 -2.30 -3.42
C ASP A 60 15.49 -3.75 -3.35
N ARG A 61 14.61 -4.68 -2.96
CA ARG A 61 14.93 -6.12 -2.90
C ARG A 61 15.26 -6.74 -4.25
N CYS A 62 14.69 -6.22 -5.32
CA CYS A 62 14.95 -6.69 -6.67
C CYS A 62 16.32 -6.19 -7.15
N LEU A 63 16.63 -4.92 -6.90
CA LEU A 63 17.95 -4.34 -7.19
C LEU A 63 19.07 -5.09 -6.45
N ASP A 64 18.87 -5.39 -5.16
CA ASP A 64 19.81 -6.20 -4.37
C ASP A 64 20.08 -7.56 -5.03
N LYS A 65 19.03 -8.23 -5.51
CA LYS A 65 19.16 -9.54 -6.20
C LYS A 65 19.86 -9.44 -7.55
N VAL A 66 19.61 -8.38 -8.32
CA VAL A 66 20.30 -8.17 -9.60
C VAL A 66 21.80 -8.02 -9.38
N ILE A 67 22.19 -7.25 -8.36
CA ILE A 67 23.60 -7.03 -8.00
C ILE A 67 24.23 -8.30 -7.44
N SER A 68 23.55 -9.01 -6.53
CA SER A 68 24.13 -10.17 -5.86
C SER A 68 24.17 -11.45 -6.71
N GLU A 69 23.25 -11.60 -7.65
CA GLU A 69 23.10 -12.82 -8.46
C GLU A 69 23.50 -12.60 -9.94
N GLU A 70 24.11 -11.46 -10.27
CA GLU A 70 24.50 -11.06 -11.64
C GLU A 70 23.39 -11.28 -12.70
N LYS A 71 22.15 -11.00 -12.30
CA LYS A 71 20.98 -11.21 -13.17
C LYS A 71 20.84 -10.11 -14.21
N ASP A 72 20.16 -10.43 -15.32
CA ASP A 72 19.77 -9.44 -16.31
C ASP A 72 18.82 -8.40 -15.68
N LEU A 73 19.34 -7.18 -15.52
CA LEU A 73 18.61 -6.03 -14.99
C LEU A 73 17.32 -5.77 -15.77
N LYS A 74 17.31 -5.95 -17.10
CA LYS A 74 16.14 -5.67 -17.93
C LYS A 74 15.00 -6.63 -17.63
N ALA A 75 15.32 -7.92 -17.45
CA ALA A 75 14.32 -8.94 -17.13
C ALA A 75 13.68 -8.71 -15.75
N GLU A 76 14.49 -8.32 -14.76
CA GLU A 76 13.99 -8.04 -13.40
C GLU A 76 13.20 -6.73 -13.31
N VAL A 77 13.63 -5.67 -13.99
CA VAL A 77 12.86 -4.41 -14.09
C VAL A 77 11.51 -4.63 -14.79
N SER A 78 11.43 -5.50 -15.79
CA SER A 78 10.15 -5.84 -16.44
C SER A 78 9.16 -6.47 -15.46
N LYS A 79 9.62 -7.38 -14.58
CA LYS A 79 8.77 -7.98 -13.53
C LYS A 79 8.25 -6.94 -12.54
N ILE A 80 9.06 -5.93 -12.23
CA ILE A 80 8.64 -4.79 -11.40
C ILE A 80 7.51 -4.02 -12.07
N LEU A 81 7.71 -3.65 -13.33
CA LEU A 81 6.71 -2.90 -14.09
C LEU A 81 5.38 -3.66 -14.16
N ASP A 82 5.42 -4.97 -14.43
CA ASP A 82 4.22 -5.81 -14.47
C ASP A 82 3.46 -5.81 -13.15
N ASN A 83 4.17 -5.89 -12.02
CA ASN A 83 3.54 -5.84 -10.70
C ASN A 83 2.98 -4.45 -10.39
N ILE A 84 3.75 -3.38 -10.59
CA ILE A 84 3.29 -2.01 -10.30
C ILE A 84 2.06 -1.65 -11.14
N LEU A 85 2.04 -2.05 -12.42
CA LEU A 85 0.91 -1.80 -13.31
C LEU A 85 -0.33 -2.60 -12.88
N LYS A 86 -0.18 -3.86 -12.47
CA LYS A 86 -1.29 -4.68 -11.94
C LYS A 86 -1.92 -4.12 -10.66
N PHE A 87 -1.18 -3.38 -9.86
CA PHE A 87 -1.67 -2.83 -8.58
C PHE A 87 -2.02 -1.33 -8.64
N ASN A 88 -2.14 -0.76 -9.84
CA ASN A 88 -2.49 0.65 -10.06
C ASN A 88 -3.94 0.88 -10.49
N GLU A 89 -4.75 -0.17 -10.62
CA GLU A 89 -6.20 -0.09 -10.81
C GLU A 89 -6.95 0.10 -9.49
#